data_AF-A0A0M9XB33-F1
#
_entry.id   AF-A0A0M9XB33-F1
#
_cell.length_a   1.000
_cell.length_b   1.000
_cell.length_c   1.000
_cell.angle_alpha   90.00
_cell.angle_beta   90.00
_cell.angle_gamma   90.00
#
_symmetry.space_group_name_H-M   'P 1'
#
loop_
_entity.id
_entity.type
_entity.pdbx_description
1 polymer ?
#
loop_
_entity_poly.entity_id
_entity_poly.type
_entity_poly.pdbx_seq_one_letter_code
_entity_poly.pdbx_strand_id
1 'polypeptide(L)'
;MHLDPMVFRFTASGPSAQSAFTNHAAKDRELPVDPFTRRADLTKVGRVTVVRDRSALGPVIAGYFNESVPSPVPYGAPLDEDDADWLADRLIEDDAPCVRSGGAGALLLEPTGPEPSWLFFGWSTPLG
;
A
#
# COMPACT_ATOMS: atom_id res chain seq x y z
N MET A 1 -5.91 26.79 -2.36
CA MET A 1 -6.74 25.68 -2.88
C MET A 1 -6.38 24.45 -2.07
N HIS A 2 -7.33 23.81 -1.38
CA HIS A 2 -7.11 22.46 -0.90
C HIS A 2 -7.23 21.57 -2.13
N LEU A 3 -6.14 20.89 -2.50
CA LEU A 3 -6.19 19.88 -3.54
C LEU A 3 -6.80 18.63 -2.92
N ASP A 4 -7.77 18.04 -3.61
CA ASP A 4 -8.37 16.79 -3.17
C ASP A 4 -7.29 15.71 -3.08
N PRO A 5 -7.22 14.95 -1.96
CA PRO A 5 -6.26 13.87 -1.81
C PRO A 5 -6.47 12.83 -2.92
N MET A 6 -5.36 12.39 -3.51
CA MET A 6 -5.31 11.36 -4.54
C MET A 6 -4.84 10.04 -3.95
N VAL A 7 -5.53 8.96 -4.32
CA VAL A 7 -5.06 7.61 -4.06
C VAL A 7 -3.81 7.34 -4.89
N PHE A 8 -2.80 6.74 -4.28
CA PHE A 8 -1.72 6.09 -5.00
C PHE A 8 -1.69 4.60 -4.67
N ARG A 9 -1.26 3.81 -5.65
CA ARG A 9 -1.02 2.38 -5.50
C ARG A 9 0.06 1.95 -6.48
N PHE A 10 1.05 1.19 -6.00
CA PHE A 10 2.10 0.65 -6.86
C PHE A 10 2.86 -0.47 -6.16
N THR A 11 3.50 -1.32 -6.97
CA THR A 11 4.43 -2.34 -6.49
C THR A 11 5.86 -1.84 -6.61
N ALA A 12 6.67 -2.06 -5.58
CA ALA A 12 8.11 -1.83 -5.65
C ALA A 12 8.88 -2.82 -4.77
N SER A 13 10.08 -3.17 -5.21
CA SER A 13 10.96 -4.10 -4.50
C SER A 13 12.13 -3.38 -3.84
N GLY A 14 12.64 -3.94 -2.76
CA GLY A 14 13.82 -3.44 -2.10
C GLY A 14 14.04 -4.10 -0.74
N PRO A 15 15.24 -3.92 -0.14
CA PRO A 15 15.66 -4.65 1.06
C PRO A 15 14.79 -4.35 2.29
N SER A 16 14.03 -3.26 2.25
CA SER A 16 12.96 -2.93 3.20
C SER A 16 11.84 -2.16 2.50
N ALA A 17 10.64 -2.19 3.08
CA ALA A 17 9.50 -1.41 2.58
C ALA A 17 9.83 0.09 2.49
N GLN A 18 10.54 0.64 3.49
CA GLN A 18 10.92 2.05 3.49
C GLN A 18 11.88 2.39 2.34
N SER A 19 12.91 1.57 2.11
CA SER A 19 13.84 1.79 1.00
C SER A 19 13.19 1.61 -0.36
N ALA A 20 12.32 0.61 -0.51
CA ALA A 20 11.60 0.35 -1.76
C ALA A 20 10.70 1.55 -2.12
N PHE A 21 9.94 2.07 -1.14
CA PHE A 21 9.13 3.26 -1.31
C PHE A 21 9.98 4.49 -1.68
N THR A 22 11.03 4.79 -0.92
CA THR A 22 11.89 5.95 -1.16
C THR A 22 12.51 5.92 -2.55
N ASN A 23 13.00 4.75 -2.98
CA ASN A 23 13.59 4.58 -4.30
C ASN A 23 12.55 4.76 -5.41
N HIS A 24 11.33 4.23 -5.22
CA HIS A 24 10.24 4.43 -6.16
C HIS A 24 9.82 5.90 -6.24
N ALA A 25 9.62 6.56 -5.09
CA ALA A 25 9.24 7.97 -5.02
C ALA A 25 10.29 8.90 -5.68
N ALA A 26 11.58 8.58 -5.55
CA ALA A 26 12.65 9.32 -6.24
C ALA A 26 12.53 9.18 -7.77
N LYS A 27 12.34 7.95 -8.26
CA LYS A 27 12.16 7.67 -9.69
C LYS A 27 10.89 8.29 -10.27
N ASP A 28 9.77 8.20 -9.55
CA ASP A 28 8.51 8.80 -9.99
C ASP A 28 8.62 10.32 -10.15
N ARG A 29 9.40 10.98 -9.28
CA ARG A 29 9.67 12.42 -9.36
C ARG A 29 10.50 12.82 -10.58
N GLU A 30 11.30 11.92 -11.13
CA GLU A 30 12.07 12.16 -12.35
C GLU A 30 11.23 12.02 -13.63
N LEU A 31 10.06 11.38 -13.55
CA LEU A 31 9.18 11.23 -14.70
C LEU A 31 8.55 12.58 -15.10
N PRO A 32 8.44 12.86 -16.41
CA PRO A 32 7.78 14.06 -16.90
C PRO A 32 6.37 14.23 -16.35
N VAL A 33 5.97 15.47 -16.05
CA VAL A 33 4.59 15.77 -15.65
C VAL A 33 3.67 15.58 -16.86
N ASP A 34 2.74 14.64 -16.75
CA ASP A 34 1.65 14.47 -17.70
C ASP A 34 0.54 15.50 -17.38
N PRO A 35 0.19 16.40 -18.32
CA PRO A 35 -0.86 17.40 -18.09
C PRO A 35 -2.27 16.80 -18.05
N PHE A 36 -2.47 15.56 -18.51
CA PHE A 36 -3.76 14.88 -18.54
C PHE A 36 -3.94 13.89 -17.39
N THR A 37 -2.83 13.38 -16.83
CA THR A 37 -2.85 12.41 -15.73
C THR A 37 -2.22 13.03 -14.48
N ARG A 38 -3.07 13.36 -13.50
CA ARG A 38 -2.57 13.80 -12.18
C ARG A 38 -1.88 12.64 -11.48
N ARG A 39 -0.78 12.93 -10.79
CA ARG A 39 -0.01 11.96 -10.00
C ARG A 39 0.01 12.40 -8.55
N ALA A 40 0.06 11.44 -7.63
CA ALA A 40 0.24 11.71 -6.22
C ALA A 40 1.68 12.20 -5.95
N ASP A 41 1.86 13.22 -5.12
CA ASP A 41 3.18 13.62 -4.65
C ASP A 41 3.65 12.65 -3.56
N LEU A 42 4.37 11.60 -3.95
CA LEU A 42 4.90 10.61 -3.03
C LEU A 42 5.92 11.20 -2.03
N THR A 43 6.46 12.39 -2.28
CA THR A 43 7.40 13.04 -1.36
C THR A 43 6.73 13.65 -0.13
N LYS A 44 5.39 13.71 -0.12
CA LYS A 44 4.61 14.08 1.07
C LYS A 44 4.36 12.91 2.01
N VAL A 45 4.71 11.68 1.60
CA VAL A 45 4.65 10.52 2.48
C VAL A 45 5.84 10.54 3.43
N GLY A 46 5.59 10.81 4.71
CA GLY A 46 6.62 10.89 5.74
C GLY A 46 6.92 9.55 6.42
N ARG A 47 6.05 8.54 6.23
CA ARG A 47 6.16 7.25 6.91
C ARG A 47 5.57 6.11 6.10
N VAL A 48 6.30 5.01 6.01
CA VAL A 48 5.79 3.73 5.52
C VAL A 48 5.48 2.81 6.70
N THR A 49 4.29 2.22 6.73
CA THR A 49 3.88 1.26 7.74
C THR A 49 3.67 -0.11 7.10
N VAL A 50 4.50 -1.08 7.47
CA VAL A 50 4.29 -2.48 7.07
C VAL A 50 3.03 -3.00 7.77
N VAL A 51 2.02 -3.36 6.98
CA VAL A 51 0.76 -3.88 7.47
C VAL A 51 0.94 -5.36 7.77
N ARG A 52 1.16 -5.66 9.05
CA ARG A 52 1.26 -7.04 9.56
C ARG A 52 -0.05 -7.56 10.10
N ASP A 53 -0.86 -6.67 10.65
CA ASP A 53 -2.19 -7.01 11.14
C ASP A 53 -3.18 -7.03 9.98
N ARG A 54 -3.82 -8.18 9.79
CA ARG A 54 -4.86 -8.42 8.80
C ARG A 54 -6.23 -8.56 9.48
N SER A 55 -6.39 -8.08 10.71
CA SER A 55 -7.68 -8.10 11.42
C SER A 55 -8.82 -7.48 10.59
N ALA A 56 -8.52 -6.52 9.70
CA ALA A 56 -9.46 -5.97 8.71
C ALA A 56 -9.91 -6.99 7.64
N LEU A 57 -9.08 -7.99 7.29
CA LEU A 57 -9.46 -9.15 6.47
C LEU A 57 -10.33 -10.15 7.25
N GLY A 58 -10.25 -10.18 8.59
CA GLY A 58 -10.93 -11.18 9.42
C GLY A 58 -12.43 -11.32 9.12
N PRO A 59 -13.20 -10.22 9.10
CA PRO A 59 -14.63 -10.26 8.75
C PRO A 59 -14.92 -10.67 7.30
N VAL A 60 -13.99 -10.42 6.37
CA VAL A 60 -14.19 -10.69 4.93
C VAL A 60 -13.76 -12.10 4.57
N ILE A 61 -12.67 -12.62 5.12
CA ILE A 61 -12.31 -14.04 5.02
C ILE A 61 -13.47 -14.90 5.57
N ALA A 62 -14.08 -14.48 6.68
CA ALA A 62 -15.25 -15.17 7.25
C ALA A 62 -16.52 -15.04 6.39
N GLY A 63 -16.62 -14.03 5.51
CA GLY A 63 -17.84 -13.69 4.76
C GLY A 63 -17.82 -14.04 3.27
N TYR A 64 -16.66 -14.02 2.60
CA TYR A 64 -16.52 -14.33 1.17
C TYR A 64 -16.41 -15.83 0.87
N PHE A 65 -15.91 -16.62 1.82
CA PHE A 65 -15.63 -18.04 1.57
C PHE A 65 -16.63 -19.01 2.23
N ASN A 66 -17.67 -18.57 2.93
CA ASN A 66 -18.48 -19.46 3.81
C ASN A 66 -17.61 -20.33 4.73
N GLU A 67 -16.34 -19.97 4.92
CA GLU A 67 -15.40 -20.75 5.71
C GLU A 67 -15.50 -20.25 7.14
N SER A 68 -16.15 -21.06 7.96
CA SER A 68 -16.20 -20.91 9.41
C SER A 68 -14.84 -21.18 10.08
N VAL A 69 -13.74 -21.06 9.34
CA VAL A 69 -12.40 -21.50 9.77
C VAL A 69 -11.45 -20.31 9.65
N PRO A 70 -10.69 -19.99 10.71
CA PRO A 70 -9.63 -18.99 10.62
C PRO A 70 -8.64 -19.38 9.51
N SER A 71 -8.30 -18.44 8.62
CA SER A 71 -7.29 -18.70 7.60
C SER A 71 -6.00 -19.20 8.27
N PRO A 72 -5.40 -20.31 7.81
CA PRO A 72 -4.17 -20.87 8.38
C PRO A 72 -2.93 -20.01 8.05
N VAL A 73 -3.08 -18.96 7.25
CA VAL A 73 -1.99 -18.07 6.84
C VAL A 73 -1.61 -17.15 8.00
N PRO A 74 -0.35 -17.15 8.46
CA PRO A 74 0.09 -16.27 9.54
C PRO A 74 -0.14 -14.80 9.21
N TYR A 75 -0.56 -14.01 10.21
CA TYR A 75 -0.58 -12.55 10.11
C TYR A 75 0.82 -12.02 9.73
N GLY A 76 0.90 -11.23 8.66
CA GLY A 76 2.16 -10.70 8.13
C GLY A 76 2.93 -11.66 7.20
N ALA A 77 2.34 -12.80 6.82
CA ALA A 77 2.80 -13.57 5.68
C ALA A 77 2.76 -12.73 4.39
N PRO A 78 3.34 -13.21 3.29
CA PRO A 78 3.11 -12.63 1.98
C PRO A 78 1.64 -12.77 1.56
N LEU A 79 1.17 -11.88 0.71
CA LEU A 79 -0.11 -11.95 0.00
C LEU A 79 0.17 -12.16 -1.49
N ASP A 80 -0.74 -12.83 -2.19
CA ASP A 80 -0.79 -12.63 -3.64
C ASP A 80 -1.27 -11.20 -3.96
N GLU A 81 -1.12 -10.80 -5.22
CA GLU A 81 -1.43 -9.42 -5.64
C GLU A 81 -2.92 -9.10 -5.49
N ASP A 82 -3.81 -10.06 -5.77
CA ASP A 82 -5.26 -9.86 -5.70
C ASP A 82 -5.75 -9.64 -4.26
N ASP A 83 -5.30 -10.47 -3.32
CA ASP A 83 -5.61 -10.31 -1.90
C ASP A 83 -5.00 -9.01 -1.33
N ALA A 84 -3.81 -8.64 -1.79
CA ALA A 84 -3.15 -7.40 -1.39
C ALA A 84 -3.89 -6.16 -1.90
N ASP A 85 -4.35 -6.18 -3.15
CA ASP A 85 -5.14 -5.11 -3.74
C ASP A 85 -6.48 -4.95 -3.02
N TRP A 86 -7.17 -6.06 -2.78
CA TRP A 86 -8.44 -6.04 -2.04
C TRP A 86 -8.26 -5.46 -0.63
N LEU A 87 -7.20 -5.88 0.09
CA LEU A 87 -6.93 -5.37 1.43
C LEU A 87 -6.51 -3.89 1.43
N ALA A 88 -5.72 -3.47 0.44
CA ALA A 88 -5.33 -2.08 0.28
C ALA A 88 -6.57 -1.19 0.11
N ASP A 89 -7.51 -1.59 -0.75
CA ASP A 89 -8.76 -0.86 -0.96
C ASP A 89 -9.59 -0.76 0.32
N ARG A 90 -9.73 -1.85 1.06
CA ARG A 90 -10.47 -1.85 2.33
C ARG A 90 -9.82 -0.92 3.36
N LEU A 91 -8.50 -0.95 3.51
CA LEU A 91 -7.76 -0.09 4.45
C LEU A 91 -7.79 1.39 4.04
N ILE A 92 -7.85 1.67 2.74
CA ILE A 92 -8.04 3.02 2.19
C ILE A 92 -9.45 3.52 2.53
N GLU A 93 -10.48 2.71 2.26
CA GLU A 93 -11.89 3.05 2.54
C GLU A 93 -12.17 3.24 4.03
N ASP A 94 -11.59 2.40 4.88
CA ASP A 94 -11.70 2.50 6.34
C ASP A 94 -10.85 3.62 6.94
N ASP A 95 -10.12 4.37 6.10
CA ASP A 95 -9.18 5.41 6.50
C ASP A 95 -8.23 4.90 7.59
N ALA A 96 -7.57 3.77 7.34
CA ALA A 96 -6.78 3.08 8.33
C ALA A 96 -5.61 3.95 8.85
N PRO A 97 -5.20 3.82 10.13
CA PRO A 97 -4.13 4.63 10.71
C PRO A 97 -2.78 4.57 9.96
N CYS A 98 -2.53 3.52 9.18
CA CYS A 98 -1.31 3.38 8.37
C CYS A 98 -1.25 4.30 7.15
N VAL A 99 -2.40 4.77 6.63
CA VAL A 99 -2.51 5.61 5.43
C VAL A 99 -2.96 7.06 5.74
N ARG A 100 -3.32 7.35 7.00
CA ARG A 100 -3.65 8.70 7.46
C ARG A 100 -2.44 9.64 7.46
N SER A 101 -2.71 10.93 7.28
CA SER A 101 -1.76 12.04 7.55
C SER A 101 -0.38 11.92 6.89
N GLY A 102 -0.32 11.55 5.60
CA GLY A 102 0.94 11.37 4.87
C GLY A 102 1.66 10.05 5.21
N GLY A 103 0.89 9.04 5.62
CA GLY A 103 1.37 7.66 5.74
C GLY A 103 1.12 6.85 4.46
N ALA A 104 1.96 5.85 4.23
CA ALA A 104 1.73 4.79 3.26
C ALA A 104 1.63 3.42 3.95
N GLY A 105 0.65 2.63 3.55
CA GLY A 105 0.61 1.21 3.86
C GLY A 105 1.57 0.44 2.95
N ALA A 106 2.17 -0.63 3.47
CA ALA A 106 2.96 -1.57 2.71
C ALA A 106 2.55 -3.02 3.04
N LEU A 107 2.15 -3.76 2.02
CA LEU A 107 1.84 -5.19 2.10
C LEU A 107 2.95 -5.98 1.42
N LEU A 108 3.39 -7.05 2.07
CA LEU A 108 4.43 -7.92 1.52
C LEU A 108 3.80 -8.87 0.48
N LEU A 109 4.35 -8.92 -0.73
CA LEU A 109 3.92 -9.82 -1.80
C LEU A 109 4.84 -11.03 -1.93
N GLU A 110 6.15 -10.78 -1.98
CA GLU A 110 7.17 -11.82 -2.11
C GLU A 110 8.25 -11.62 -1.05
N PRO A 111 8.45 -12.57 -0.12
CA PRO A 111 9.37 -12.42 1.00
C PRO A 111 10.81 -12.84 0.65
N THR A 112 10.99 -13.56 -0.45
CA THR A 112 12.21 -14.34 -0.72
C THR A 112 13.15 -13.58 -1.65
N GLY A 113 14.36 -13.33 -1.18
CA GLY A 113 15.42 -12.70 -1.96
C GLY A 113 16.00 -11.46 -1.29
N PRO A 114 17.07 -10.87 -1.86
CA PRO A 114 17.67 -9.63 -1.34
C PRO A 114 16.74 -8.41 -1.51
N GLU A 115 15.74 -8.50 -2.37
CA GLU A 115 14.78 -7.44 -2.67
C GLU A 115 13.34 -7.97 -2.58
N PRO A 116 12.77 -8.09 -1.38
CA PRO A 116 11.35 -8.40 -1.21
C PRO A 116 10.46 -7.41 -1.97
N SER A 117 9.34 -7.92 -2.50
CA SER A 117 8.36 -7.14 -3.27
C SER A 117 7.21 -6.70 -2.37
N TRP A 118 6.81 -5.43 -2.50
CA TRP A 118 5.80 -4.80 -1.66
C TRP A 118 4.75 -4.07 -2.50
N LEU A 119 3.48 -4.19 -2.12
CA LEU A 119 2.41 -3.31 -2.57
C LEU A 119 2.30 -2.11 -1.64
N PHE A 120 2.46 -0.91 -2.18
CA PHE A 120 2.30 0.35 -1.48
C PHE A 120 0.99 1.03 -1.84
N PHE A 121 0.35 1.64 -0.85
CA PHE A 121 -0.94 2.30 -1.04
C PHE A 121 -1.19 3.41 -0.01
N GLY A 122 -2.05 4.35 -0.35
CA GLY A 122 -2.46 5.43 0.56
C GLY A 122 -2.96 6.66 -0.20
N TRP A 123 -3.00 7.78 0.53
CA TRP A 123 -3.45 9.07 0.02
C TRP A 123 -2.30 10.07 0.04
N SER A 124 -2.19 10.88 -1.01
CA SER A 124 -1.32 12.06 -1.00
C SER A 124 -1.93 13.21 -1.77
N THR A 125 -1.43 14.43 -1.56
CA THR A 125 -1.82 15.55 -2.42
C THR A 125 -1.32 15.33 -3.86
N PRO A 126 -2.01 15.83 -4.89
CA PRO A 126 -1.48 15.85 -6.24
C PRO A 126 -0.12 16.54 -6.32
N LEU A 127 0.73 16.06 -7.21
CA LEU A 127 1.94 16.74 -7.64
C LEU A 127 1.55 18.06 -8.31
N GLY A 128 2.07 19.17 -7.78
CA GLY A 128 1.75 20.54 -8.20
C GLY A 128 2.48 20.99 -9.45
#